data_AF-R5ZXP0-F1
#
_entry.id   AF-R5ZXP0-F1
#
_cell.length_a   1.000
_cell.length_b   1.000
_cell.length_c   1.000
_cell.angle_alpha   90.00
_cell.angle_beta   90.00
_cell.angle_gamma   90.00
#
_symmetry.space_group_name_H-M   'P 1'
#
loop_
_entity.id
_entity.type
_entity.pdbx_description
1 polymer ?
#
loop_
_entity_poly.entity_id
_entity_poly.type
_entity_poly.pdbx_seq_one_letter_code
_entity_poly.pdbx_strand_id
1 'polypeptide(L)'
;MKNEVLAEHLRFFKETEEGQEELSEVDARSVARGEIRGEIRGETKGFVKGELSMVTKLILTNKVPLELLAATSGLSVDELKKIKNSLLNPA
;
A
#
# COMPACT_ATOMS: atom_id res chain seq x y z
N MET A 1 33.48 27.50 -13.77
CA MET A 1 33.29 26.99 -12.40
C MET A 1 32.13 25.99 -12.26
N LYS A 2 30.84 26.39 -12.18
CA LYS A 2 29.75 25.41 -11.93
C LYS A 2 29.63 24.28 -12.99
N ASN A 3 29.94 24.57 -14.25
CA ASN A 3 29.90 23.58 -15.33
C ASN A 3 31.10 22.61 -15.33
N GLU A 4 32.27 23.04 -14.84
CA GLU A 4 33.47 22.18 -14.80
C GLU A 4 33.33 21.13 -13.71
N VAL A 5 32.85 21.53 -12.53
CA VAL A 5 32.61 20.63 -11.38
C VAL A 5 31.53 19.60 -11.68
N LEU A 6 30.47 19.99 -12.42
CA LEU A 6 29.44 19.05 -12.87
C LEU A 6 30.00 18.07 -13.91
N ALA A 7 30.82 18.56 -14.85
CA ALA A 7 31.45 17.71 -15.86
C ALA A 7 32.48 16.74 -15.27
N GLU A 8 33.15 17.10 -14.18
CA GLU A 8 34.06 16.24 -13.44
C GLU A 8 33.31 15.14 -12.68
N HIS A 9 32.25 15.48 -11.94
CA HIS A 9 31.39 14.47 -11.31
C HIS A 9 30.75 13.52 -12.33
N LEU A 10 30.27 14.04 -13.45
CA LEU A 10 29.72 13.19 -14.51
C LEU A 10 30.76 12.25 -15.12
N ARG A 11 32.02 12.67 -15.20
CA ARG A 11 33.12 11.80 -15.65
C ARG A 11 33.46 10.75 -14.60
N PHE A 12 33.54 11.13 -13.33
CA PHE A 12 33.73 10.17 -12.22
C PHE A 12 32.68 9.05 -12.28
N PHE A 13 31.39 9.41 -12.34
CA PHE A 13 30.33 8.43 -12.41
C PHE A 13 30.32 7.60 -13.71
N LYS A 14 30.82 8.11 -14.84
CA LYS A 14 30.78 7.40 -16.14
C LYS A 14 32.01 6.57 -16.45
N GLU A 15 33.18 7.00 -15.98
CA GLU A 15 34.48 6.53 -16.45
C GLU A 15 35.22 5.73 -15.38
N THR A 16 34.78 5.77 -14.11
CA THR A 16 35.41 5.02 -13.01
C THR A 16 34.55 3.86 -12.55
N GLU A 17 35.19 2.76 -12.15
CA GLU A 17 34.51 1.62 -11.55
C GLU A 17 33.85 2.00 -10.21
N GLU A 18 34.54 2.80 -9.39
CA GLU A 18 34.01 3.30 -8.11
C GLU A 18 32.73 4.13 -8.30
N GLY A 19 32.69 5.03 -9.28
CA GLY A 19 31.48 5.81 -9.59
C GLY A 19 30.33 4.96 -10.13
N GLN A 20 30.63 3.91 -10.90
CA GLN A 20 29.60 2.95 -11.36
C GLN A 20 29.07 2.08 -10.22
N GLU A 21 29.94 1.68 -9.29
CA GLU A 21 29.57 0.93 -8.09
C GLU A 21 28.66 1.75 -7.17
N GLU A 22 28.99 3.03 -6.94
CA GLU A 22 28.12 3.95 -6.17
C GLU A 22 26.73 4.11 -6.80
N LEU A 23 26.64 4.25 -8.13
CA LEU A 23 25.37 4.33 -8.83
C LEU A 23 24.56 3.03 -8.70
N SER A 24 25.24 1.88 -8.85
CA SER A 24 24.63 0.55 -8.67
C SER A 24 24.07 0.36 -7.26
N GLU A 25 24.80 0.79 -6.23
CA GLU A 25 24.32 0.75 -4.84
C GLU A 25 23.07 1.64 -4.63
N VAL A 26 23.08 2.85 -5.19
CA VAL A 26 21.93 3.78 -5.10
C VAL A 26 20.70 3.20 -5.79
N ASP A 27 20.87 2.58 -6.95
CA ASP A 27 19.80 1.91 -7.67
C ASP A 27 19.27 0.71 -6.89
N ALA A 28 20.13 -0.15 -6.37
CA ALA A 28 19.74 -1.31 -5.56
C ALA A 28 18.95 -0.90 -4.31
N ARG A 29 19.40 0.14 -3.59
CA ARG A 29 18.68 0.71 -2.44
C ARG A 29 17.33 1.30 -2.83
N SER A 30 17.26 1.96 -3.99
CA SER A 30 16.03 2.55 -4.51
C SER A 30 15.00 1.49 -4.90
N VAL A 31 15.44 0.41 -5.56
CA VAL A 31 14.63 -0.76 -5.90
C VAL A 31 14.11 -1.44 -4.64
N ALA A 32 14.99 -1.80 -3.70
CA ALA A 32 14.60 -2.46 -2.45
C ALA A 32 13.59 -1.62 -1.65
N ARG A 33 13.78 -0.29 -1.58
CA ARG A 33 12.83 0.61 -0.93
C ARG A 33 11.50 0.69 -1.67
N GLY A 34 11.52 0.65 -3.00
CA GLY A 34 10.33 0.60 -3.85
C GLY A 34 9.51 -0.67 -3.62
N GLU A 35 10.18 -1.82 -3.58
CA GLU A 35 9.59 -3.14 -3.34
C GLU A 35 8.94 -3.21 -1.96
N ILE A 36 9.67 -2.91 -0.89
CA ILE A 36 9.15 -2.93 0.49
C ILE A 36 7.92 -2.00 0.62
N ARG A 37 8.00 -0.79 0.06
CA ARG A 37 6.87 0.15 0.10
C ARG A 37 5.69 -0.36 -0.73
N GLY A 38 5.95 -1.01 -1.86
CA GLY A 38 4.94 -1.60 -2.73
C GLY A 38 4.22 -2.76 -2.05
N GLU A 39 4.98 -3.67 -1.45
CA GLU A 39 4.50 -4.84 -0.72
C GLU A 39 3.66 -4.41 0.49
N ILE A 40 4.19 -3.58 1.39
CA ILE A 40 3.45 -3.11 2.57
C ILE A 40 2.14 -2.41 2.17
N ARG A 41 2.17 -1.55 1.15
CA ARG A 41 0.95 -0.87 0.66
C ARG A 41 -0.02 -1.83 0.00
N GLY A 42 0.48 -2.79 -0.78
CA GLY A 42 -0.31 -3.80 -1.46
C GLY A 42 -1.01 -4.71 -0.46
N GLU A 43 -0.26 -5.25 0.50
CA GLU A 43 -0.75 -6.08 1.59
C GLU A 43 -1.76 -5.34 2.45
N THR A 44 -1.44 -4.13 2.93
CA THR A 44 -2.36 -3.35 3.77
C THR A 44 -3.67 -3.07 3.02
N LYS A 45 -3.60 -2.64 1.75
CA LYS A 45 -4.80 -2.39 0.94
C LYS A 45 -5.59 -3.67 0.64
N GLY A 46 -4.89 -4.76 0.34
CA GLY A 46 -5.48 -6.07 0.06
C GLY A 46 -6.20 -6.63 1.28
N PHE A 47 -5.55 -6.56 2.44
CA PHE A 47 -6.09 -6.98 3.73
C PHE A 47 -7.36 -6.20 4.09
N VAL A 48 -7.29 -4.87 4.08
CA VAL A 48 -8.47 -4.01 4.38
C VAL A 48 -9.61 -4.27 3.40
N LYS A 49 -9.31 -4.41 2.10
CA LYS A 49 -10.34 -4.72 1.08
C LYS A 49 -10.94 -6.11 1.29
N GLY A 50 -10.13 -7.09 1.70
CA GLY A 50 -10.56 -8.45 2.02
C GLY A 50 -11.49 -8.49 3.23
N GLU A 51 -11.12 -7.84 4.32
CA GLU A 51 -11.93 -7.75 5.54
C GLU A 51 -13.28 -7.09 5.27
N LEU A 52 -13.29 -5.92 4.61
CA LEU A 52 -14.53 -5.23 4.22
C LEU A 52 -15.40 -6.09 3.30
N SER A 53 -14.79 -6.81 2.35
CA SER A 53 -15.53 -7.74 1.48
C SER A 53 -16.17 -8.87 2.28
N MET A 54 -15.47 -9.43 3.27
CA MET A 54 -15.99 -10.51 4.09
C MET A 54 -17.13 -10.04 4.99
N VAL A 55 -16.97 -8.88 5.66
CA VAL A 55 -18.03 -8.25 6.46
C VAL A 55 -19.27 -7.99 5.61
N THR A 56 -19.10 -7.43 4.41
CA THR A 56 -20.18 -7.17 3.45
C THR A 56 -20.95 -8.45 3.10
N LYS A 57 -20.23 -9.54 2.79
CA LYS A 57 -20.86 -10.84 2.50
C LYS A 57 -21.63 -11.38 3.71
N LEU A 58 -21.05 -11.30 4.91
CA LEU A 58 -21.71 -11.75 6.14
C LEU A 58 -22.99 -10.98 6.43
N ILE A 59 -22.98 -9.65 6.24
CA ILE A 59 -24.17 -8.80 6.34
C ILE A 59 -25.26 -9.28 5.37
N LEU A 60 -24.92 -9.58 4.11
CA LEU A 60 -25.86 -10.06 3.10
C LEU A 60 -26.46 -11.43 3.45
N THR A 61 -25.67 -12.32 4.06
CA THR A 61 -26.20 -13.63 4.48
C THR A 61 -27.23 -13.50 5.62
N ASN A 62 -27.20 -12.40 6.38
CA ASN A 62 -28.04 -12.16 7.56
C ASN A 62 -27.98 -13.31 8.60
N LYS A 63 -26.92 -14.13 8.56
CA LYS A 63 -26.68 -15.25 9.48
C LYS A 63 -25.89 -14.86 10.71
N VAL A 64 -25.23 -13.69 10.69
CA VAL A 64 -24.43 -13.17 11.78
C VAL A 64 -25.03 -11.85 12.27
N PRO A 65 -25.34 -11.72 13.57
CA PRO A 65 -25.75 -10.46 14.18
C PRO A 65 -24.71 -9.35 13.97
N LEU A 66 -25.17 -8.11 13.78
CA LEU A 66 -24.29 -6.97 13.53
C LEU A 66 -23.40 -6.66 14.74
N GLU A 67 -23.86 -6.99 15.94
CA GLU A 67 -23.12 -6.81 17.20
C GLU A 67 -21.87 -7.70 17.24
N LEU A 68 -21.97 -8.95 16.73
CA LEU A 68 -20.83 -9.87 16.64
C LEU A 68 -19.85 -9.46 15.53
N LEU A 69 -20.36 -8.90 14.43
CA LEU A 69 -19.51 -8.35 13.38
C LEU A 69 -18.77 -7.10 13.88
N ALA A 70 -19.42 -6.23 14.66
CA ALA A 70 -18.78 -5.05 15.24
C ALA A 70 -17.61 -5.42 16.17
N ALA A 71 -17.80 -6.45 16.99
CA ALA A 71 -16.77 -6.93 17.92
C ALA A 71 -15.50 -7.45 17.23
N THR A 72 -15.60 -7.89 15.97
CA THR A 72 -14.50 -8.55 15.25
C THR A 72 -13.92 -7.71 14.10
N SER A 73 -14.70 -6.80 13.53
CA SER A 73 -14.30 -5.99 12.36
C SER A 73 -13.73 -4.61 12.68
N GLY A 74 -13.83 -4.17 13.94
CA GLY A 74 -13.46 -2.80 14.34
C GLY A 74 -14.42 -1.71 13.84
N LEU A 75 -15.52 -2.09 13.18
CA LEU A 75 -16.60 -1.19 12.77
C LEU A 75 -17.66 -1.07 13.87
N SER A 76 -18.26 0.11 14.00
CA SER A 76 -19.42 0.29 14.87
C SER A 76 -20.68 -0.36 14.28
N VAL A 77 -21.63 -0.71 15.16
CA VAL A 77 -22.93 -1.26 14.73
C VAL A 77 -23.67 -0.31 13.78
N ASP A 78 -23.53 1.01 13.96
CA ASP A 78 -24.17 2.00 13.11
C ASP A 78 -23.53 2.10 11.72
N GLU A 79 -22.21 1.94 11.62
CA GLU A 79 -21.53 1.81 10.32
C GLU A 79 -21.97 0.55 9.58
N LEU A 80 -22.07 -0.58 10.28
CA LEU A 80 -22.57 -1.83 9.70
C LEU A 80 -24.02 -1.71 9.22
N LYS A 81 -24.88 -0.97 9.94
CA LYS A 81 -26.25 -0.65 9.49
C LYS A 81 -26.25 0.21 8.23
N LYS A 82 -25.40 1.24 8.15
CA LYS A 82 -25.26 2.07 6.93
C LYS A 82 -24.82 1.22 5.73
N ILE A 83 -23.83 0.35 5.93
CA ILE A 83 -23.38 -0.60 4.90
C ILE A 83 -24.54 -1.50 4.47
N LYS A 84 -25.25 -2.12 5.42
CA LYS A 84 -26.43 -2.95 5.13
C LYS A 84 -27.47 -2.21 4.30
N ASN A 85 -27.81 -0.98 4.68
CA ASN A 85 -28.80 -0.16 3.97
C ASN A 85 -28.33 0.21 2.55
N SER A 86 -27.05 0.56 2.39
CA SER A 86 -26.47 0.87 1.08
C SER A 86 -26.41 -0.34 0.15
N LEU A 87 -26.25 -1.55 0.69
CA LEU A 87 -26.25 -2.80 -0.09
C LEU A 87 -27.66 -3.22 -0.52
N LEU A 88 -28.66 -2.99 0.33
CA LEU A 88 -30.06 -3.34 0.05
C LEU A 88 -30.75 -2.30 -0.84
N ASN A 89 -30.34 -1.03 -0.75
CA ASN A 89 -30.87 0.07 -1.54
C ASN A 89 -29.74 0.79 -2.28
N PRO A 90 -29.20 0.21 -3.37
CA PRO A 90 -28.26 0.91 -4.22
C PRO A 90 -28.97 2.11 -4.89
N ALA A 91 -28.26 3.24 -4.95
CA ALA A 91 -28.71 4.45 -5.64
C ALA A 91 -28.83 4.25 -7.15
#